data_AF-A0A975K8F3-F1
#
_entry.id   AF-A0A975K8F3-F1
#
_cell.length_a   1.000
_cell.length_b   1.000
_cell.length_c   1.000
_cell.angle_alpha   90.00
_cell.angle_beta   90.00
_cell.angle_gamma   90.00
#
_symmetry.space_group_name_H-M   'P 1'
#
loop_
_entity.id
_entity.type
_entity.pdbx_description
1 polymer ?
#
loop_
_entity_poly.entity_id
_entity_poly.type
_entity_poly.pdbx_seq_one_letter_code
_entity_poly.pdbx_strand_id
1 'polypeptide(L)'
;MTLIRPSELFERVRAFWPAKISTSSNAVNDIYWPLEERFGDDEWLQVGGWSFHQAVSCLAREAAERGEQALLISAITVEDFDGRMRSNLSHDDWVNERPLYGNLSTRADGN
;
A
#
# COMPACT_ATOMS: atom_id res chain seq x y z
N MET A 1 3.56 -22.83 -4.63
CA MET A 1 2.95 -21.48 -4.64
C MET A 1 3.29 -20.81 -3.33
N THR A 2 3.84 -19.60 -3.36
CA THR A 2 4.28 -18.86 -2.17
C THR A 2 3.14 -17.97 -1.68
N LEU A 3 2.80 -18.08 -0.40
CA LEU A 3 1.81 -17.20 0.23
C LEU A 3 2.39 -15.79 0.36
N ILE A 4 1.59 -14.77 0.02
CA ILE A 4 1.96 -13.37 0.20
C ILE A 4 1.45 -12.93 1.57
N ARG A 5 2.38 -12.53 2.45
CA ARG A 5 2.05 -12.00 3.77
C ARG A 5 1.77 -10.49 3.66
N PRO A 6 0.55 -10.02 4.03
CA PRO A 6 0.20 -8.60 3.96
C PRO A 6 1.22 -7.68 4.62
N SER A 7 1.71 -8.05 5.80
CA SER A 7 2.68 -7.25 6.56
C SER A 7 4.05 -7.16 5.89
N GLU A 8 4.53 -8.24 5.29
CA GLU A 8 5.81 -8.24 4.57
C GLU A 8 5.72 -7.42 3.28
N LEU A 9 4.61 -7.54 2.54
CA LEU A 9 4.39 -6.74 1.34
C LEU A 9 4.25 -5.25 1.70
N PHE A 10 3.51 -4.93 2.77
CA PHE A 10 3.37 -3.57 3.30
C PHE A 10 4.73 -2.95 3.62
N GLU A 11 5.57 -3.62 4.43
CA GLU A 11 6.88 -3.08 4.80
C GLU A 11 7.81 -2.95 3.58
N ARG A 12 7.76 -3.90 2.63
CA ARG A 12 8.50 -3.80 1.37
C ARG A 12 8.10 -2.57 0.58
N VAL A 13 6.79 -2.35 0.35
CA VAL A 13 6.28 -1.20 -0.41
C VAL A 13 6.60 0.09 0.32
N ARG A 14 6.34 0.16 1.63
CA ARG A 14 6.61 1.32 2.48
C ARG A 14 8.07 1.76 2.43
N ALA A 15 9.02 0.82 2.33
CA ALA A 15 10.45 1.13 2.27
C ALA A 15 10.86 1.93 1.01
N PHE A 16 10.04 1.95 -0.04
CA PHE A 16 10.28 2.77 -1.23
C PHE A 16 9.81 4.22 -1.08
N TRP A 17 8.96 4.51 -0.09
CA TRP A 17 8.42 5.84 0.14
C TRP A 17 9.35 6.67 1.04
N PRO A 18 9.43 7.99 0.82
CA PRO A 18 10.14 8.88 1.75
C PRO A 18 9.41 8.91 3.11
N ALA A 19 10.13 9.16 4.20
CA ALA A 19 9.54 9.15 5.55
C ALA A 19 8.40 10.18 5.74
N LYS A 20 8.42 11.25 4.96
CA LYS A 20 7.46 12.36 5.01
C LYS A 20 7.17 12.84 3.60
N ILE A 21 5.91 13.17 3.33
CA ILE A 21 5.46 13.70 2.04
C ILE A 21 4.69 15.01 2.24
N SER A 22 4.63 15.83 1.19
CA SER A 22 3.74 16.99 1.15
C SER A 22 2.28 16.54 1.01
N THR A 23 1.35 17.27 1.62
CA THR A 23 -0.11 17.08 1.44
C THR A 23 -0.65 17.88 0.24
N SER A 24 0.21 18.61 -0.47
CA SER A 24 -0.17 19.32 -1.69
C SER A 24 -0.73 18.36 -2.74
N SER A 25 -1.64 18.86 -3.58
CA SER A 25 -2.11 18.11 -4.75
C SER A 25 -0.91 17.65 -5.59
N ASN A 26 -0.99 16.43 -6.11
CA ASN A 26 0.01 15.73 -6.93
C ASN A 26 1.25 15.17 -6.23
N ALA A 27 1.62 15.60 -5.01
CA ALA A 27 2.85 15.11 -4.36
C ALA A 27 2.89 13.59 -4.18
N VAL A 28 1.74 12.96 -3.97
CA VAL A 28 1.62 11.50 -3.86
C VAL A 28 1.86 10.81 -5.21
N ASN A 29 1.37 11.39 -6.30
CA ASN A 29 1.55 10.87 -7.66
C ASN A 29 2.99 11.00 -8.13
N ASP A 30 3.63 12.13 -7.82
CA ASP A 30 5.03 12.41 -8.19
C ASP A 30 6.00 11.39 -7.56
N ILE A 31 5.60 10.78 -6.44
CA ILE A 31 6.35 9.69 -5.80
C ILE A 31 5.99 8.34 -6.41
N TYR A 32 4.71 8.08 -6.70
CA TYR A 32 4.25 6.77 -7.13
C TYR A 32 4.69 6.39 -8.54
N TRP A 33 4.54 7.27 -9.54
CA TRP A 33 4.80 6.88 -10.93
C TRP A 33 6.23 6.36 -11.18
N PRO A 34 7.30 6.98 -10.63
CA PRO A 34 8.65 6.42 -10.75
C PRO A 34 8.82 5.08 -10.01
N LEU A 35 8.05 4.83 -8.95
CA LEU A 35 8.09 3.56 -8.24
C LEU A 35 7.41 2.44 -9.03
N GLU A 36 6.29 2.74 -9.69
CA GLU A 36 5.58 1.81 -10.58
C GLU A 36 6.51 1.29 -11.69
N GLU A 37 7.25 2.20 -12.34
CA GLU A 37 8.27 1.82 -13.34
C GLU A 37 9.37 0.93 -12.73
N ARG A 38 9.77 1.20 -11.47
CA ARG A 38 10.81 0.44 -10.77
C ARG A 38 10.34 -0.96 -10.36
N PHE A 39 9.05 -1.16 -10.11
CA PHE A 39 8.51 -2.47 -9.72
C PHE A 39 8.51 -3.47 -10.89
N GLY A 40 8.48 -2.98 -12.14
CA GLY A 40 8.60 -3.83 -13.33
C GLY A 40 7.53 -4.90 -13.39
N ASP A 41 7.92 -6.15 -13.63
CA ASP A 41 6.99 -7.28 -13.78
C ASP A 41 6.60 -7.96 -12.45
N ASP A 42 6.99 -7.41 -11.28
CA ASP A 42 6.55 -7.95 -9.99
C ASP A 42 5.11 -7.48 -9.70
N GLU A 43 4.15 -8.27 -10.18
CA GLU A 43 2.71 -7.99 -10.08
C GLU A 43 2.26 -7.69 -8.63
N TRP A 44 2.85 -8.36 -7.63
CA TRP A 44 2.54 -8.13 -6.23
C TRP A 44 3.06 -6.79 -5.73
N LEU A 45 4.26 -6.38 -6.15
CA LEU A 45 4.76 -5.03 -5.89
C LEU A 45 3.98 -3.97 -6.66
N GLN A 46 3.51 -4.26 -7.88
CA GLN A 46 2.69 -3.33 -8.65
C GLN A 46 1.37 -3.02 -7.94
N VAL A 47 0.57 -4.06 -7.66
CA VAL A 47 -0.72 -3.87 -6.97
C VAL A 47 -0.53 -3.41 -5.52
N GLY A 48 0.54 -3.84 -4.85
CA GLY A 48 0.91 -3.36 -3.53
C GLY A 48 1.26 -1.87 -3.55
N GLY A 49 2.09 -1.44 -4.50
CA GLY A 49 2.46 -0.05 -4.73
C GLY A 49 1.24 0.83 -4.91
N TRP A 50 0.32 0.42 -5.78
CA TRP A 50 -0.94 1.12 -6.04
C TRP A 50 -1.82 1.19 -4.79
N SER A 51 -1.95 0.07 -4.05
CA SER A 51 -2.73 0.02 -2.81
C SER A 51 -2.18 0.96 -1.75
N PHE A 52 -0.85 1.05 -1.63
CA PHE A 52 -0.19 1.98 -0.72
C PHE A 52 -0.37 3.43 -1.16
N HIS A 53 -0.22 3.73 -2.46
CA HIS A 53 -0.51 5.04 -3.03
C HIS A 53 -1.93 5.52 -2.71
N GLN A 54 -2.93 4.64 -2.81
CA GLN A 54 -4.33 4.97 -2.48
C GLN A 54 -4.50 5.26 -0.99
N ALA A 55 -3.86 4.48 -0.11
CA ALA A 55 -3.87 4.71 1.34
C ALA A 55 -3.24 6.07 1.70
N VAL A 56 -2.05 6.35 1.13
CA VAL A 56 -1.35 7.62 1.29
C VAL A 56 -2.18 8.79 0.77
N SER A 57 -2.80 8.66 -0.41
CA SER A 57 -3.63 9.71 -1.00
C SER A 57 -4.83 10.06 -0.13
N CYS A 58 -5.48 9.05 0.49
CA CYS A 58 -6.60 9.27 1.40
C CYS A 58 -6.17 10.06 2.63
N LEU A 59 -5.13 9.60 3.31
CA LEU A 59 -4.61 10.24 4.54
C LEU A 59 -3.99 11.61 4.27
N ALA A 60 -3.33 11.80 3.12
CA ALA A 60 -2.78 13.09 2.73
C ALA A 60 -3.88 14.12 2.47
N ARG A 61 -4.98 13.71 1.84
CA ARG A 61 -6.16 14.57 1.66
C ARG A 61 -6.78 14.97 3.01
N GLU A 62 -6.99 14.01 3.90
CA GLU A 62 -7.54 14.27 5.24
C GLU A 62 -6.62 15.21 6.05
N ALA A 63 -5.30 15.04 5.94
CA ALA A 63 -4.33 15.93 6.56
C ALA A 63 -4.40 17.35 5.97
N ALA A 64 -4.52 17.48 4.64
CA ALA A 64 -4.70 18.76 3.97
C ALA A 64 -5.98 19.48 4.42
N GLU A 65 -7.09 18.75 4.56
CA GLU A 65 -8.38 19.27 5.06
C GLU A 65 -8.28 19.80 6.50
N ARG A 66 -7.37 19.24 7.32
CA ARG A 66 -7.03 19.76 8.65
C ARG A 66 -6.02 20.91 8.65
N GLY A 67 -5.54 21.33 7.47
CA GLY A 67 -4.54 22.39 7.32
C GLY A 67 -3.09 21.92 7.52
N GLU A 68 -2.85 20.61 7.63
CA GLU A 68 -1.51 20.06 7.70
C GLU A 68 -0.83 20.12 6.33
N GLN A 69 0.43 20.51 6.29
CA GLN A 69 1.21 20.65 5.04
C GLN A 69 1.97 19.37 4.66
N ALA A 70 1.96 18.37 5.53
CA ALA A 70 2.73 17.15 5.31
C ALA A 70 2.18 15.97 6.10
N LEU A 71 2.33 14.78 5.52
CA LEU A 71 1.97 13.50 6.11
C LEU A 71 3.23 12.70 6.42
N LEU A 72 3.27 12.07 7.59
CA LEU A 72 4.29 11.07 7.92
C LEU A 72 3.87 9.71 7.36
N ILE A 73 4.74 9.06 6.59
CA ILE A 73 4.43 7.73 6.04
C ILE A 73 4.29 6.66 7.13
N SER A 74 4.87 6.89 8.31
CA SER A 74 4.62 6.04 9.48
C SER A 74 3.19 6.12 10.02
N ALA A 75 2.37 7.06 9.56
CA ALA A 75 0.95 7.12 9.91
C ALA A 75 0.09 6.14 9.08
N ILE A 76 0.61 5.64 7.95
CA ILE A 76 -0.08 4.60 7.17
C ILE A 76 0.03 3.28 7.93
N THR A 77 -1.10 2.65 8.20
CA THR A 77 -1.14 1.35 8.87
C THR A 77 -1.17 0.20 7.86
N VAL A 78 -0.84 -1.01 8.33
CA VAL A 78 -0.97 -2.21 7.50
C VAL A 78 -2.44 -2.50 7.19
N GLU A 79 -3.37 -2.10 8.06
CA GLU A 79 -4.81 -2.21 7.87
C GLU A 79 -5.31 -1.29 6.75
N ASP A 80 -4.84 -0.04 6.69
CA ASP A 80 -5.16 0.89 5.59
C ASP A 80 -4.71 0.31 4.25
N PHE A 81 -3.48 -0.20 4.22
CA PHE A 81 -2.90 -0.85 3.06
C PHE A 81 -3.69 -2.11 2.65
N ASP A 82 -3.96 -3.02 3.60
CA ASP A 82 -4.65 -4.28 3.35
C ASP A 82 -6.07 -4.07 2.85
N GLY A 83 -6.78 -3.06 3.37
CA GLY A 83 -8.10 -2.67 2.87
C GLY A 83 -8.06 -2.27 1.40
N ARG A 84 -7.08 -1.46 0.99
CA ARG A 84 -6.87 -1.08 -0.42
C ARG A 84 -6.46 -2.27 -1.28
N MET A 85 -5.56 -3.11 -0.76
CA MET A 85 -5.10 -4.32 -1.43
C MET A 85 -6.26 -5.26 -1.75
N ARG A 86 -7.11 -5.57 -0.77
CA ARG A 86 -8.28 -6.44 -0.98
C ARG A 86 -9.28 -5.84 -1.95
N SER A 87 -9.44 -4.52 -1.96
CA SER A 87 -10.27 -3.83 -2.95
C SER A 87 -9.69 -3.94 -4.37
N ASN A 88 -8.38 -3.88 -4.55
CA ASN A 88 -7.77 -4.04 -5.88
C ASN A 88 -7.82 -5.50 -6.34
N LEU A 89 -7.58 -6.45 -5.43
CA LEU A 89 -7.67 -7.89 -5.69
C LEU A 89 -9.11 -8.40 -5.91
N SER A 90 -10.14 -7.59 -5.68
CA SER A 90 -11.52 -8.02 -5.96
C SER A 90 -11.84 -8.04 -7.44
N HIS A 91 -10.99 -7.44 -8.29
CA HIS A 91 -11.12 -7.47 -9.75
C HIS A 91 -10.91 -8.89 -10.29
N ASP A 92 -11.59 -9.23 -11.38
CA ASP A 92 -11.59 -10.60 -11.95
C ASP A 92 -10.20 -11.04 -12.44
N ASP A 93 -9.33 -10.09 -12.79
CA ASP A 93 -7.95 -10.36 -13.21
C ASP A 93 -7.11 -11.04 -12.13
N TRP A 94 -7.52 -10.94 -10.86
CA TRP A 94 -6.81 -11.53 -9.72
C TRP A 94 -7.45 -12.82 -9.22
N VAL A 95 -8.40 -13.42 -9.94
CA VAL A 95 -9.18 -14.56 -9.41
C VAL A 95 -8.30 -15.76 -9.02
N ASN A 96 -7.19 -15.99 -9.72
CA ASN A 96 -6.29 -17.12 -9.48
C ASN A 96 -5.23 -16.81 -8.41
N GLU A 97 -4.81 -15.56 -8.32
CA GLU A 97 -3.73 -15.06 -7.47
C GLU A 97 -4.26 -14.57 -6.12
N ARG A 98 -5.48 -14.05 -6.05
CA ARG A 98 -6.12 -13.56 -4.82
C ARG A 98 -6.07 -14.55 -3.66
N PRO A 99 -6.28 -15.88 -3.85
CA PRO A 99 -6.12 -16.86 -2.77
C PRO A 99 -4.70 -16.95 -2.19
N LEU A 100 -3.67 -16.45 -2.90
CA LEU A 100 -2.29 -16.38 -2.42
C LEU A 100 -2.07 -15.21 -1.46
N TYR A 101 -2.93 -14.19 -1.50
CA TYR A 101 -2.86 -13.06 -0.58
C TYR A 101 -3.41 -13.48 0.79
N GLY A 102 -2.51 -13.51 1.78
CA GLY A 102 -2.81 -13.99 3.13
C GLY A 102 -3.78 -13.09 3.91
N ASN A 103 -4.06 -13.53 5.13
CA ASN A 103 -4.83 -12.74 6.09
C ASN A 103 -3.88 -11.95 6.99
N LEU A 104 -4.30 -10.76 7.43
CA LEU A 104 -3.61 -10.01 8.49
C LEU A 104 -3.51 -10.83 9.78
N SER A 105 -4.52 -11.68 10.03
CA SER A 105 -4.50 -12.69 11.08
C SER A 105 -3.85 -13.98 10.58
N THR A 106 -2.54 -14.08 10.75
CA THR A 106 -1.98 -15.26 11.42
C THR A 106 -1.13 -14.77 12.57
N ARG A 107 -1.80 -14.46 13.69
CA ARG A 107 -1.15 -14.75 14.98
C ARG A 107 -0.72 -16.20 14.87
N ALA A 108 0.56 -16.45 15.09
CA ALA A 108 0.94 -17.71 15.67
C ALA A 108 0.18 -17.78 17.00
N ASP A 109 -1.03 -18.33 16.98
CA ASP A 109 -1.67 -18.80 18.20
C ASP A 109 -0.88 -20.03 18.61
N GLY A 110 0.23 -19.77 19.28
CA GLY A 110 0.84 -20.72 20.18
C GLY A 110 -0.12 -20.91 21.33
N ASN A 111 -0.79 -22.06 21.35
CA ASN A 111 -1.06 -22.82 22.57
C ASN A 111 -1.17 -24.31 22.23
#